data_AF-A0AAP8N9C1-F1
#
_entry.id   AF-A0AAP8N9C1-F1
#
_cell.length_a   1.000
_cell.length_b   1.000
_cell.length_c   1.000
_cell.angle_alpha   90.00
_cell.angle_beta   90.00
_cell.angle_gamma   90.00
#
_symmetry.space_group_name_H-M   'P 1'
#
loop_
_entity.id
_entity.type
_entity.pdbx_description
1 polymer ?
#
loop_
_entity_poly.entity_id
_entity_poly.type
_entity_poly.pdbx_seq_one_letter_code
_entity_poly.pdbx_strand_id
1 'polypeptide(L)'
;MNAVIRRTSFAPGNFVTAKAFANGGAPVANFTASSRLIETKKVGPDKIDAVEITAIDRPPSGTKAKTNPARELTLIVPDGFPFGKHVLTSRSDVAVSYKDGTAISEGISGDIEIKPASDQKNVAADFNVTLENADGTTFQLKGGFQVLK
;
A
#
# COMPACT_ATOMS: atom_id res chain seq x y z
N MET A 1 17.32 -12.68 19.32
CA MET A 1 15.93 -12.33 18.95
C MET A 1 15.98 -10.85 18.57
N ASN A 2 16.03 -10.53 17.27
CA ASN A 2 16.19 -9.14 16.83
C ASN A 2 14.87 -8.41 17.03
N ALA A 3 14.91 -7.28 17.72
CA ALA A 3 13.75 -6.43 17.93
C ALA A 3 13.21 -5.97 16.57
N VAL A 4 11.99 -6.35 16.24
CA VAL A 4 11.25 -5.79 15.10
C VAL A 4 10.98 -4.33 15.45
N ILE A 5 11.71 -3.41 14.82
CA ILE A 5 11.47 -1.98 14.99
C ILE A 5 10.18 -1.66 14.25
N ARG A 6 9.06 -1.70 14.96
CA ARG A 6 7.76 -1.24 14.46
C ARG A 6 7.72 0.28 14.57
N ARG A 7 7.85 0.99 13.45
CA ARG A 7 7.67 2.45 13.41
C ARG A 7 6.19 2.72 13.14
N THR A 8 5.38 2.81 14.19
CA THR A 8 4.05 3.42 14.11
C THR A 8 4.24 4.93 13.94
N SER A 9 4.34 5.39 12.69
CA SER A 9 4.53 6.81 12.40
C SER A 9 3.20 7.47 12.05
N PHE A 10 2.63 8.19 13.02
CA PHE A 10 1.50 9.12 12.83
C PHE A 10 1.98 10.54 12.52
N ALA A 11 3.20 10.69 12.00
CA ALA A 11 3.81 12.00 11.78
C ALA A 11 3.14 12.76 10.61
N PRO A 12 2.86 14.07 10.76
CA PRO A 12 2.43 14.93 9.66
C PRO A 12 3.39 14.83 8.48
N GLY A 13 2.87 14.61 7.26
CA GLY A 13 3.69 14.41 6.04
C GLY A 13 3.67 12.99 5.47
N ASN A 14 3.16 12.00 6.22
CA ASN A 14 2.88 10.65 5.72
C ASN A 14 1.44 10.53 5.18
N PHE A 15 1.24 10.14 3.91
CA PHE A 15 -0.13 9.96 3.36
C PHE A 15 -0.21 8.90 2.25
N VAL A 16 -1.13 7.93 2.33
CA VAL A 16 -1.54 7.12 1.15
C VAL A 16 -2.81 7.71 0.61
N THR A 17 -2.85 7.86 -0.70
CA THR A 17 -4.11 7.97 -1.43
C THR A 17 -4.16 6.87 -2.48
N ALA A 18 -5.32 6.24 -2.65
CA ALA A 18 -5.55 5.29 -3.71
C ALA A 18 -6.98 5.41 -4.23
N LYS A 19 -7.15 5.14 -5.51
CA LYS A 19 -8.43 5.10 -6.19
C LYS A 19 -8.44 3.90 -7.10
N ALA A 20 -9.46 3.04 -6.94
CA ALA A 20 -9.65 1.96 -7.87
C ALA A 20 -10.33 2.47 -9.14
N PHE A 21 -9.89 1.91 -10.26
CA PHE A 21 -10.48 2.04 -11.56
C PHE A 21 -10.83 0.61 -12.01
N ALA A 22 -12.12 0.28 -12.00
CA ALA A 22 -12.55 -1.01 -12.50
C ALA A 22 -12.52 -0.99 -14.04
N ASN A 23 -11.90 -1.99 -14.67
CA ASN A 23 -12.11 -2.30 -16.10
C ASN A 23 -13.32 -3.23 -16.30
N GLY A 24 -14.33 -3.12 -15.41
CA GLY A 24 -15.49 -4.01 -15.33
C GLY A 24 -15.67 -4.51 -13.89
N GLY A 25 -16.44 -3.77 -13.10
CA GLY A 25 -16.68 -4.08 -11.68
C GLY A 25 -17.22 -2.87 -10.93
N ALA A 26 -17.79 -3.07 -9.74
CA ALA A 26 -18.27 -1.98 -8.90
C ALA A 26 -17.07 -1.08 -8.49
N PRO A 27 -17.21 0.26 -8.56
CA PRO A 27 -16.14 1.17 -8.19
C PRO A 27 -15.78 1.01 -6.70
N VAL A 28 -14.51 0.75 -6.39
CA VAL A 28 -14.02 0.83 -5.00
C VAL A 28 -14.03 2.30 -4.59
N ALA A 29 -14.61 2.60 -3.43
CA ALA A 29 -14.60 3.94 -2.88
C ALA A 29 -13.15 4.45 -2.71
N ASN A 30 -12.94 5.75 -2.95
CA ASN A 30 -11.63 6.38 -2.74
C ASN A 30 -11.05 5.97 -1.38
N PHE A 31 -9.78 5.59 -1.38
CA PHE A 31 -9.03 5.20 -0.21
C PHE A 31 -8.12 6.37 0.19
N THR A 32 -8.23 6.82 1.42
CA THR A 32 -7.38 7.91 1.93
C THR A 32 -6.98 7.58 3.36
N ALA A 33 -5.70 7.33 3.56
CA ALA A 33 -5.16 6.96 4.86
C ALA A 33 -4.04 7.92 5.28
N SER A 34 -4.27 8.60 6.40
CA SER A 34 -3.25 9.37 7.13
C SER A 34 -2.57 8.55 8.23
N SER A 35 -3.12 7.38 8.59
CA SER A 35 -2.56 6.46 9.60
C SER A 35 -1.86 5.29 8.92
N ARG A 36 -0.59 5.02 9.29
CA ARG A 36 0.15 3.88 8.76
C ARG A 36 1.07 3.21 9.76
N LEU A 37 1.29 1.91 9.53
CA LEU A 37 2.41 1.17 10.08
C LEU A 37 3.49 1.06 9.00
N ILE A 38 4.73 1.38 9.35
CA ILE A 38 5.89 1.18 8.49
C ILE A 38 6.87 0.28 9.22
N GLU A 39 7.22 -0.85 8.62
CA GLU A 39 8.18 -1.79 9.19
C GLU A 39 9.09 -2.37 8.11
N THR A 40 10.33 -2.67 8.49
CA THR A 40 11.24 -3.44 7.65
C THR A 40 11.02 -4.92 7.94
N LYS A 41 10.86 -5.73 6.88
CA LYS A 41 10.67 -7.17 6.98
C LYS A 41 11.49 -7.92 5.94
N LYS A 42 11.66 -9.21 6.18
CA LYS A 42 12.30 -10.15 5.26
C LYS A 42 11.23 -10.75 4.33
N VAL A 43 11.43 -10.68 3.02
CA VAL A 43 10.47 -11.16 2.00
C VAL A 43 11.11 -12.14 1.01
N GLY A 44 10.27 -12.96 0.39
CA GLY A 44 10.70 -13.96 -0.58
C GLY A 44 11.51 -15.13 0.01
N PRO A 45 11.85 -16.13 -0.83
CA PRO A 45 12.67 -17.26 -0.41
C PRO A 45 14.08 -16.85 0.03
N ASP A 46 14.62 -15.79 -0.59
CA ASP A 46 15.98 -15.29 -0.32
C ASP A 46 16.05 -14.36 0.91
N LYS A 47 14.92 -14.10 1.58
CA LYS A 47 14.85 -13.24 2.78
C LYS A 47 15.51 -11.89 2.56
N ILE A 48 15.16 -11.22 1.47
CA ILE A 48 15.64 -9.86 1.18
C ILE A 48 14.92 -8.85 2.08
N ASP A 49 15.62 -7.78 2.46
CA ASP A 49 15.01 -6.69 3.22
C ASP A 49 14.08 -5.86 2.32
N ALA A 50 12.88 -5.59 2.83
CA ALA A 50 11.90 -4.74 2.19
C ALA A 50 11.16 -3.91 3.23
N VAL A 51 10.61 -2.78 2.81
CA VAL A 51 9.75 -1.94 3.64
C VAL A 51 8.30 -2.29 3.36
N GLU A 52 7.57 -2.68 4.39
CA GLU A 52 6.12 -2.82 4.37
C GLU A 52 5.48 -1.55 4.88
N ILE A 53 4.56 -1.01 4.10
CA ILE A 53 3.73 0.13 4.46
C ILE A 53 2.28 -0.32 4.48
N THR A 54 1.71 -0.39 5.67
CA THR A 54 0.30 -0.74 5.88
C THR A 54 -0.49 0.51 6.19
N ALA A 55 -1.24 0.98 5.21
CA ALA A 55 -2.11 2.13 5.31
C ALA A 55 -3.51 1.71 5.75
N ILE A 56 -4.10 2.39 6.73
CA ILE A 56 -5.40 2.03 7.29
C ILE A 56 -6.36 3.19 7.09
N ASP A 57 -7.44 2.94 6.34
CA ASP A 57 -8.55 3.85 6.16
C ASP A 57 -9.74 3.39 7.01
N ARG A 58 -10.27 4.31 7.81
CA ARG A 58 -11.44 4.09 8.67
C ARG A 58 -12.54 5.06 8.23
N PRO A 59 -13.32 4.72 7.20
CA PRO A 59 -14.32 5.64 6.69
C PRO A 59 -15.34 5.97 7.77
N PRO A 60 -15.69 7.26 7.96
CA PRO A 60 -16.60 7.68 9.01
C PRO A 60 -17.97 7.03 8.81
N SER A 61 -18.59 6.64 9.92
CA SER A 61 -19.98 6.21 9.90
C SER A 61 -20.89 7.42 10.01
N GLY A 62 -21.89 7.51 9.14
CA GLY A 62 -22.96 8.49 9.27
C GLY A 62 -23.86 8.28 10.51
N THR A 63 -23.64 7.21 11.29
CA THR A 63 -24.41 6.92 12.50
C THR A 63 -23.49 6.48 13.64
N LYS A 64 -23.82 6.81 14.89
CA LYS A 64 -23.04 6.40 16.08
C LYS A 64 -23.00 4.86 16.30
N ALA A 65 -23.79 4.10 15.55
CA ALA A 65 -24.09 2.69 15.81
C ALA A 65 -23.32 1.67 14.94
N LYS A 66 -22.60 2.09 13.90
CA LYS A 66 -21.88 1.16 13.01
C LYS A 66 -20.55 1.73 12.56
N THR A 67 -19.42 1.32 13.12
CA THR A 67 -18.13 1.58 12.46
C THR A 67 -18.08 0.78 11.16
N ASN A 68 -17.84 1.42 10.02
CA ASN A 68 -17.51 0.67 8.80
C ASN A 68 -16.23 -0.15 9.08
N PRO A 69 -16.11 -1.35 8.50
CA PRO A 69 -14.88 -2.12 8.62
C PRO A 69 -13.70 -1.28 8.11
N ALA A 70 -12.56 -1.41 8.79
CA ALA A 70 -11.34 -0.78 8.33
C ALA A 70 -10.91 -1.37 6.98
N ARG A 71 -10.41 -0.51 6.11
CA ARG A 71 -9.81 -0.89 4.84
C ARG A 71 -8.31 -0.76 4.99
N GLU A 72 -7.56 -1.73 4.48
CA GLU A 72 -6.11 -1.79 4.60
C GLU A 72 -5.50 -1.85 3.20
N LEU A 73 -4.51 -1.00 2.93
CA LEU A 73 -3.67 -1.09 1.75
C LEU A 73 -2.24 -1.37 2.20
N THR A 74 -1.72 -2.52 1.83
CA THR A 74 -0.34 -2.92 2.13
C THR A 74 0.50 -2.77 0.87
N LEU A 75 1.61 -2.05 1.00
CA LEU A 75 2.59 -1.82 -0.05
C LEU A 75 3.93 -2.36 0.43
N ILE A 76 4.52 -3.29 -0.30
CA ILE A 76 5.89 -3.74 -0.07
C ILE A 76 6.76 -3.12 -1.15
N VAL A 77 7.82 -2.43 -0.74
CA VAL A 77 8.79 -1.77 -1.62
C VAL A 77 10.22 -2.11 -1.21
N PRO A 78 11.20 -2.01 -2.14
CA PRO A 78 12.59 -2.34 -1.83
C PRO A 78 13.15 -1.45 -0.70
N ASP A 79 13.98 -2.05 0.16
CA ASP A 79 14.63 -1.31 1.24
C ASP A 79 15.48 -0.14 0.70
N GLY A 80 15.54 0.94 1.47
CA GLY A 80 16.22 2.18 1.08
C GLY A 80 15.48 3.05 0.05
N PHE A 81 14.34 2.59 -0.47
CA PHE A 81 13.50 3.30 -1.45
C PHE A 81 14.27 3.74 -2.71
N PRO A 82 14.91 2.82 -3.45
CA PRO A 82 15.64 3.16 -4.67
C PRO A 82 14.70 3.82 -5.70
N PHE A 83 15.14 4.92 -6.30
CA PHE A 83 14.35 5.61 -7.31
C PHE A 83 14.14 4.78 -8.57
N GLY A 84 13.02 5.04 -9.24
CA GLY A 84 12.65 4.41 -10.50
C GLY A 84 11.46 3.47 -10.37
N LYS A 85 11.23 2.74 -11.46
CA LYS A 85 10.07 1.87 -11.64
C LYS A 85 10.35 0.46 -11.11
N HIS A 86 9.49 -0.01 -10.22
CA HIS A 86 9.55 -1.33 -9.60
C HIS A 86 8.33 -2.15 -10.02
N VAL A 87 8.54 -3.12 -10.90
CA VAL A 87 7.45 -3.91 -11.50
C VAL A 87 7.05 -5.05 -10.55
N LEU A 88 5.75 -5.18 -10.30
CA LEU A 88 5.17 -6.29 -9.53
C LEU A 88 5.52 -7.62 -10.21
N THR A 89 5.56 -8.70 -9.42
CA THR A 89 5.87 -10.09 -9.84
C THR A 89 7.26 -10.36 -10.44
N SER A 90 7.97 -9.34 -10.93
CA SER A 90 9.37 -9.45 -11.37
C SER A 90 10.37 -9.45 -10.21
N ARG A 91 9.90 -9.03 -9.03
CA ARG A 91 10.69 -8.84 -7.82
C ARG A 91 9.97 -9.40 -6.60
N SER A 92 10.72 -10.01 -5.70
CA SER A 92 10.20 -10.56 -4.43
C SER A 92 10.02 -9.50 -3.33
N ASP A 93 10.58 -8.30 -3.50
CA ASP A 93 10.47 -7.13 -2.62
C ASP A 93 9.49 -6.06 -3.11
N VAL A 94 8.57 -6.44 -4.00
CA VAL A 94 7.54 -5.53 -4.52
C VAL A 94 6.19 -6.24 -4.52
N ALA A 95 5.26 -5.75 -3.72
CA ALA A 95 3.91 -6.30 -3.66
C ALA A 95 2.88 -5.21 -3.27
N VAL A 96 1.63 -5.44 -3.67
CA VAL A 96 0.50 -4.61 -3.24
C VAL A 96 -0.65 -5.54 -2.87
N SER A 97 -1.27 -5.32 -1.71
CA SER A 97 -2.50 -6.00 -1.34
C SER A 97 -3.50 -5.01 -0.77
N TYR A 98 -4.78 -5.25 -1.04
CA TYR A 98 -5.88 -4.43 -0.57
C TYR A 98 -6.88 -5.30 0.17
N LYS A 99 -7.33 -4.83 1.33
CA LYS A 99 -8.30 -5.52 2.16
C LYS A 99 -9.46 -4.60 2.51
N ASP A 100 -10.66 -5.10 2.30
CA ASP A 100 -11.92 -4.43 2.61
C ASP A 100 -12.78 -5.35 3.48
N GLY A 101 -12.76 -5.12 4.80
CA GLY A 101 -13.33 -6.06 5.76
C GLY A 101 -12.62 -7.41 5.74
N THR A 102 -13.31 -8.45 5.28
CA THR A 102 -12.75 -9.82 5.14
C THR A 102 -12.29 -10.14 3.73
N ALA A 103 -12.62 -9.30 2.74
CA ALA A 103 -12.18 -9.50 1.36
C ALA A 103 -10.74 -9.03 1.22
N ILE A 104 -9.90 -9.85 0.56
CA ILE A 104 -8.51 -9.54 0.26
C ILE A 104 -8.32 -9.67 -1.26
N SER A 105 -7.65 -8.68 -1.83
CA SER A 105 -7.25 -8.63 -3.23
C SER A 105 -5.74 -8.47 -3.31
N GLU A 106 -5.09 -9.27 -4.16
CA GLU A 106 -3.63 -9.35 -4.26
C GLU A 106 -3.12 -8.83 -5.61
N GLY A 107 -1.97 -8.16 -5.61
CA GLY A 107 -1.35 -7.59 -6.80
C GLY A 107 -0.77 -8.64 -7.73
N ILE A 108 -1.35 -8.76 -8.92
CA ILE A 108 -0.92 -9.73 -9.94
C ILE A 108 -0.11 -9.10 -11.09
N SER A 109 -0.17 -7.78 -11.27
CA SER A 109 0.63 -7.06 -12.27
C SER A 109 0.66 -5.55 -12.01
N GLY A 110 1.54 -4.84 -12.71
CA GLY A 110 1.69 -3.39 -12.64
C GLY A 110 2.98 -2.96 -11.97
N ASP A 111 3.01 -1.76 -11.41
CA ASP A 111 4.25 -1.19 -10.88
C ASP A 111 4.05 -0.16 -9.76
N ILE A 112 5.13 0.06 -9.01
CA ILE A 112 5.32 1.17 -8.08
C ILE A 112 6.53 1.98 -8.59
N GLU A 113 6.33 3.26 -8.86
CA GLU A 113 7.37 4.19 -9.27
C GLU A 113 7.77 5.09 -8.11
N ILE A 114 8.98 4.91 -7.58
CA ILE A 114 9.53 5.75 -6.51
C ILE A 114 10.22 6.96 -7.14
N LYS A 115 9.82 8.15 -6.70
CA LYS A 115 10.26 9.44 -7.25
C LYS A 115 11.05 10.22 -6.21
N PRO A 116 11.95 11.13 -6.65
CA PRO A 116 12.50 12.14 -5.77
C PRO A 116 11.35 12.96 -5.17
N ALA A 117 11.25 13.01 -3.85
CA ALA A 117 10.34 13.94 -3.20
C ALA A 117 10.87 15.39 -3.34
N SER A 118 9.95 16.35 -3.36
CA SER A 118 10.29 17.77 -3.45
C SER A 118 11.08 18.26 -2.23
N ASP A 119 10.91 17.61 -1.08
CA ASP A 119 11.79 17.69 0.08
C ASP A 119 12.63 16.40 0.20
N GLN A 120 13.95 16.54 0.24
CA GLN A 120 14.89 15.40 0.31
C GLN A 120 14.74 14.51 1.57
N LYS A 121 13.80 14.84 2.47
CA LYS A 121 13.49 14.10 3.70
C LYS A 121 12.38 13.07 3.50
N ASN A 122 11.64 13.13 2.40
CA ASN A 122 10.51 12.25 2.14
C ASN A 122 10.78 11.33 0.95
N VAL A 123 9.98 10.28 0.88
CA VAL A 123 9.87 9.40 -0.27
C VAL A 123 8.48 9.60 -0.84
N ALA A 124 8.38 9.88 -2.13
CA ALA A 124 7.12 9.92 -2.86
C ALA A 124 7.10 8.79 -3.89
N ALA A 125 5.96 8.15 -4.07
CA ALA A 125 5.79 7.14 -5.09
C ALA A 125 4.38 7.13 -5.63
N ASP A 126 4.25 6.76 -6.91
CA ASP A 126 2.98 6.44 -7.54
C ASP A 126 2.90 4.94 -7.79
N PHE A 127 1.71 4.38 -7.81
CA PHE A 127 1.51 2.99 -8.17
C PHE A 127 0.29 2.83 -9.08
N ASN A 128 0.40 1.88 -10.00
CA ASN A 128 -0.66 1.48 -10.91
C ASN A 128 -0.61 -0.04 -11.05
N VAL A 129 -1.52 -0.73 -10.36
CA VAL A 129 -1.49 -2.18 -10.22
C VAL A 129 -2.82 -2.80 -10.57
N THR A 130 -2.79 -4.02 -11.07
CA THR A 130 -3.99 -4.86 -11.19
C THR A 130 -4.04 -5.78 -9.97
N LEU A 131 -5.16 -5.71 -9.24
CA LEU A 131 -5.45 -6.58 -8.12
C LEU A 131 -6.44 -7.66 -8.56
N GLU A 132 -6.27 -8.87 -8.04
CA GLU A 132 -7.16 -10.02 -8.23
C GLU A 132 -7.82 -10.40 -6.90
N ASN A 133 -9.13 -10.59 -6.95
CA ASN A 133 -9.94 -11.08 -5.83
C ASN A 133 -9.88 -12.61 -5.74
N ALA A 134 -10.29 -13.16 -4.60
CA ALA A 134 -10.37 -14.61 -4.41
C ALA A 134 -11.30 -15.34 -5.40
N ASP A 135 -12.26 -14.62 -6.01
CA ASP A 135 -13.18 -15.15 -7.03
C ASP A 135 -12.62 -15.04 -8.46
N GLY A 136 -11.38 -14.57 -8.63
CA GLY A 136 -10.71 -14.39 -9.92
C GLY A 136 -11.09 -13.10 -10.67
N THR A 137 -11.97 -12.27 -10.12
CA THR A 137 -12.26 -10.95 -10.70
C THR A 137 -11.10 -9.98 -10.45
N THR A 138 -10.87 -9.06 -11.39
CA THR A 138 -9.75 -8.11 -11.30
C THR A 138 -10.21 -6.66 -11.36
N PHE A 139 -9.41 -5.77 -10.77
CA PHE A 139 -9.58 -4.33 -10.89
C PHE A 139 -8.23 -3.60 -10.88
N GLN A 140 -8.16 -2.43 -11.49
CA GLN A 140 -6.95 -1.59 -11.38
C GLN A 140 -7.04 -0.73 -10.13
N LEU A 141 -5.93 -0.61 -9.41
CA LEU A 141 -5.76 0.31 -8.30
C LEU A 141 -4.63 1.28 -8.66
N LYS A 142 -4.97 2.57 -8.71
CA LYS A 142 -4.01 3.65 -8.96
C LYS A 142 -3.93 4.54 -7.74
N GLY A 143 -2.74 4.90 -7.33
CA GLY A 143 -2.58 5.76 -6.16
C GLY A 143 -1.18 6.29 -6.04
N GLY A 144 -0.96 6.97 -4.92
CA GLY A 144 0.35 7.49 -4.56
C GLY A 144 0.52 7.51 -3.06
N PHE A 145 1.77 7.45 -2.63
CA PHE A 145 2.13 7.52 -1.23
C PHE A 145 3.30 8.45 -1.00
N GLN A 146 3.28 9.11 0.15
CA GLN A 146 4.45 9.78 0.72
C GLN A 146 4.77 9.22 2.10
N VAL A 147 6.04 8.92 2.36
CA VAL A 147 6.54 8.52 3.68
C VAL A 147 7.78 9.34 4.07
N LEU A 148 7.86 9.76 5.33
CA LEU A 148 9.05 10.38 5.93
C LEU A 148 10.12 9.30 6.10
N LYS A 149 11.35 9.62 5.69
CA LYS A 149 12.52 8.74 5.90
C LYS A 149 13.02 8.80 7.34
#